data_AF-A0A8X6VBV9-F1
#
_entry.id   AF-A0A8X6VBV9-F1
#
_cell.length_a   1.000
_cell.length_b   1.000
_cell.length_c   1.000
_cell.angle_alpha   90.00
_cell.angle_beta   90.00
_cell.angle_gamma   90.00
#
_symmetry.space_group_name_H-M   'P 1'
#
loop_
_entity.id
_entity.type
_entity.pdbx_description
1 polymer ?
#
loop_
_entity_poly.entity_id
_entity_poly.type
_entity_poly.pdbx_seq_one_letter_code
_entity_poly.pdbx_strand_id
1 'polypeptide(L)'
;MKQLGVRFLNTVEMSSQEAAWYLLRQPMSRSSHEVSYIPTVWPQERHKLRKRKAVMDEENLDENSTDIWTKSMIQRYEERPSELEDKWLADFVAWYTPVTKKGQPLVTEVNDDASGDDEPAPDNVPYESTSTIGSACRKRSAPRVIRYRGYELNDVVNYKREIITLYLPFKNEAVEILDRNGFLRMYDKREAEIMTKRKEFESNIDIAKILDELKKI
;
A
#
# COMPACT_ATOMS: atom_id res chain seq x y z
N MET A 1 -1.93 12.31 -25.71
CA MET A 1 -1.98 10.87 -25.32
C MET A 1 -3.03 10.06 -26.08
N LYS A 2 -4.31 10.50 -26.17
CA LYS A 2 -5.38 9.71 -26.83
C LYS A 2 -5.05 9.25 -28.27
N GLN A 3 -4.44 10.10 -29.09
CA GLN A 3 -4.06 9.73 -30.47
C GLN A 3 -2.94 8.68 -30.55
N LEU A 4 -2.04 8.63 -29.55
CA LEU A 4 -0.97 7.62 -29.52
C LEU A 4 -1.53 6.25 -29.16
N GLY A 5 -2.45 6.19 -28.20
CA GLY A 5 -3.14 4.96 -27.81
C GLY A 5 -3.95 4.35 -28.95
N VAL A 6 -4.70 5.17 -29.70
CA VAL A 6 -5.48 4.70 -30.86
C VAL A 6 -4.57 4.19 -31.98
N ARG A 7 -3.44 4.86 -32.25
CA ARG A 7 -2.48 4.39 -33.26
C ARG A 7 -1.84 3.07 -32.84
N PHE A 8 -1.52 2.90 -31.56
CA PHE A 8 -0.96 1.66 -31.04
C PHE A 8 -1.96 0.49 -31.13
N LEU A 9 -3.22 0.72 -30.76
CA LEU A 9 -4.30 -0.27 -30.91
C LEU A 9 -4.50 -0.69 -32.36
N ASN A 10 -4.41 0.25 -33.32
CA ASN A 10 -4.57 -0.08 -34.74
C ASN A 10 -3.36 -0.81 -35.34
N THR A 11 -2.18 -0.77 -34.70
CA THR A 11 -0.99 -1.49 -35.16
C THR A 11 -0.90 -2.92 -34.62
N VAL A 12 -1.60 -3.21 -33.53
CA VAL A 12 -1.56 -4.53 -32.89
C VAL A 12 -2.73 -5.36 -33.42
N GLU A 13 -2.43 -6.48 -34.07
CA GLU A 13 -3.44 -7.49 -34.34
C GLU A 13 -3.96 -8.03 -33.01
N MET A 14 -5.25 -7.85 -32.75
CA MET A 14 -5.91 -8.29 -31.52
C MET A 14 -7.07 -9.22 -31.83
N SER A 15 -7.32 -10.19 -30.95
CA SER A 15 -8.48 -11.06 -31.09
C SER A 15 -9.78 -10.29 -30.89
N SER A 16 -10.89 -10.80 -31.44
CA SER A 16 -12.22 -10.21 -31.23
C SER A 16 -12.62 -10.17 -29.75
N GLN A 17 -12.14 -11.14 -28.96
CA GLN A 17 -12.38 -11.24 -27.52
C GLN A 17 -11.67 -10.11 -26.76
N GLU A 18 -10.40 -9.85 -27.07
CA GLU A 18 -9.64 -8.73 -26.49
C GLU A 18 -10.23 -7.39 -26.91
N ALA A 19 -10.61 -7.23 -28.19
CA ALA A 19 -11.22 -6.00 -28.69
C ALA A 19 -12.53 -5.66 -27.95
N ALA A 20 -13.39 -6.67 -27.76
CA ALA A 20 -14.61 -6.52 -26.97
C ALA A 20 -14.29 -6.13 -25.51
N TRP A 21 -13.27 -6.74 -24.91
CA TRP A 21 -12.84 -6.44 -23.53
C TRP A 21 -12.37 -4.99 -23.37
N TYR A 22 -11.57 -4.49 -24.32
CA TYR A 22 -11.12 -3.09 -24.35
C TYR A 22 -12.27 -2.11 -24.58
N LEU A 23 -13.20 -2.41 -25.50
CA LEU A 23 -14.38 -1.58 -25.76
C LEU A 23 -15.28 -1.45 -24.53
N LEU A 24 -15.43 -2.54 -23.77
CA LEU A 24 -16.18 -2.58 -22.52
C LEU A 24 -15.40 -2.01 -21.31
N ARG A 25 -14.17 -1.53 -21.53
CA ARG A 25 -13.26 -1.00 -20.50
C ARG A 25 -13.11 -1.94 -19.31
N GLN A 26 -13.14 -3.26 -19.55
CA GLN A 26 -13.00 -4.22 -18.48
C GLN A 26 -11.53 -4.33 -18.04
N PRO A 27 -11.25 -4.50 -16.74
CA PRO A 27 -9.88 -4.69 -16.27
C PRO A 27 -9.35 -6.03 -16.79
N MET A 28 -8.16 -6.04 -17.40
CA MET A 28 -7.55 -7.23 -18.01
C MET A 28 -7.23 -8.36 -17.01
N SER A 29 -7.17 -8.02 -15.71
CA SER A 29 -7.02 -8.97 -14.61
C SER A 29 -7.77 -8.46 -13.39
N ARG A 30 -8.36 -9.38 -12.63
CA ARG A 30 -8.93 -9.11 -11.31
C ARG A 30 -8.19 -9.98 -10.29
N SER A 31 -7.56 -9.35 -9.32
CA SER A 31 -6.95 -10.05 -8.18
C SER A 31 -7.95 -10.10 -7.02
N SER A 32 -8.00 -11.23 -6.31
CA SER A 32 -8.77 -11.36 -5.07
C SER A 32 -8.21 -10.50 -3.94
N HIS A 33 -6.90 -10.21 -3.98
CA HIS A 33 -6.21 -9.42 -2.98
C HIS A 33 -5.61 -8.16 -3.62
N GLU A 34 -5.88 -7.01 -2.99
CA GLU A 34 -5.22 -5.76 -3.35
C GLU A 34 -3.76 -5.81 -2.89
N VAL A 35 -2.85 -5.35 -3.75
CA VAL A 35 -1.43 -5.25 -3.45
C VAL A 35 -1.13 -3.81 -3.03
N SER A 36 -0.36 -3.60 -1.96
CA SER A 36 0.12 -2.27 -1.58
C SER A 36 1.63 -2.28 -1.35
N TYR A 37 2.31 -1.26 -1.86
CA TYR A 37 3.76 -1.14 -1.78
C TYR A 37 4.16 -0.15 -0.68
N ILE A 38 4.88 -0.62 0.34
CA ILE A 38 5.42 0.19 1.43
C ILE A 38 6.80 0.72 1.02
N PRO A 39 6.96 2.05 0.87
CA PRO A 39 8.26 2.64 0.55
C PRO A 39 9.16 2.68 1.79
N THR A 40 9.89 1.59 2.01
CA THR A 40 10.83 1.38 3.11
C THR A 40 12.19 2.06 2.91
N VAL A 41 12.35 2.88 1.87
CA VAL A 41 13.53 3.76 1.71
C VAL A 41 13.60 4.79 2.85
N TRP A 42 14.72 5.50 2.96
CA TRP A 42 14.88 6.50 4.00
C TRP A 42 13.84 7.62 3.89
N PRO A 43 13.41 8.26 5.00
CA PRO A 43 12.36 9.29 4.96
C PRO A 43 12.62 10.41 3.96
N GLN A 44 13.88 10.84 3.81
CA GLN A 44 14.29 11.87 2.86
C GLN A 44 14.25 11.43 1.38
N GLU A 45 14.31 10.12 1.12
CA GLU A 45 14.29 9.54 -0.24
C GLU A 45 12.88 9.13 -0.68
N ARG A 46 11.89 9.16 0.22
CA ARG A 46 10.52 8.76 -0.10
C ARG A 46 9.85 9.76 -1.02
N HIS A 47 9.26 9.24 -2.08
CA HIS A 47 8.44 10.03 -2.98
C HIS A 47 7.19 10.53 -2.25
N LYS A 48 6.81 11.78 -2.51
CA LYS A 48 5.58 12.40 -2.01
C LYS A 48 4.67 12.69 -3.18
N LEU A 49 3.38 12.44 -3.00
CA LEU A 49 2.38 12.80 -4.00
C LEU A 49 1.80 14.17 -3.68
N ARG A 50 1.53 14.95 -4.71
CA ARG A 50 0.85 16.24 -4.58
C ARG A 50 -0.64 16.01 -4.32
N LYS A 51 -1.25 16.81 -3.44
CA LYS A 51 -2.69 16.83 -3.23
C LYS A 51 -3.41 17.18 -4.54
N ARG A 52 -4.60 16.61 -4.73
CA ARG A 52 -5.48 17.00 -5.84
C ARG A 52 -5.93 18.45 -5.66
N LYS A 53 -6.10 19.18 -6.76
CA LYS A 53 -6.52 20.59 -6.72
C LYS A 53 -7.82 20.78 -5.93
N ALA A 54 -8.83 19.95 -6.19
CA ALA A 54 -10.11 19.99 -5.46
C ALA A 54 -9.96 19.85 -3.93
N VAL A 55 -8.99 19.06 -3.45
CA VAL A 55 -8.74 18.91 -2.00
C VAL A 55 -8.05 20.16 -1.44
N MET A 56 -7.10 20.73 -2.18
CA MET A 56 -6.44 21.99 -1.78
C MET A 56 -7.41 23.17 -1.75
N ASP A 57 -8.34 23.21 -2.72
CA ASP A 57 -9.39 24.23 -2.80
C ASP A 57 -10.39 24.07 -1.63
N GLU A 58 -10.77 22.84 -1.26
CA GLU A 58 -11.63 22.57 -0.09
C GLU A 58 -10.96 22.97 1.24
N GLU A 59 -9.65 22.75 1.34
CA GLU A 59 -8.84 23.16 2.49
C GLU A 59 -8.56 24.68 2.54
N ASN A 60 -8.98 25.44 1.52
CA ASN A 60 -8.71 26.88 1.35
C ASN A 60 -7.22 27.23 1.58
N LEU A 61 -6.32 26.44 0.99
CA LEU A 61 -4.89 26.67 1.12
C LEU A 61 -4.48 27.96 0.37
N ASP A 62 -3.63 28.76 1.01
CA ASP A 62 -3.01 29.92 0.37
C ASP A 62 -2.13 29.50 -0.81
N GLU A 63 -2.00 30.37 -1.82
CA GLU A 63 -1.19 30.11 -3.02
C GLU A 63 0.29 29.81 -2.70
N ASN A 64 0.80 30.31 -1.56
CA ASN A 64 2.17 30.07 -1.10
C ASN A 64 2.27 29.01 0.01
N SER A 65 1.20 28.26 0.29
CA SER A 65 1.23 27.21 1.30
C SER A 65 2.14 26.05 0.89
N THR A 66 2.97 25.57 1.82
CA THR A 66 3.84 24.39 1.63
C THR A 66 3.08 23.06 1.79
N ASP A 67 1.82 23.10 2.24
CA ASP A 67 0.98 21.91 2.48
C ASP A 67 0.31 21.36 1.20
N ILE A 68 1.08 21.31 0.12
CA ILE A 68 0.66 20.79 -1.18
C ILE A 68 0.81 19.27 -1.29
N TRP A 69 1.34 18.59 -0.27
CA TRP A 69 1.70 17.18 -0.31
C TRP A 69 0.71 16.31 0.46
N THR A 70 0.38 15.14 -0.08
CA THR A 70 -0.44 14.15 0.63
C THR A 70 0.38 13.43 1.69
N LYS A 71 -0.26 13.07 2.80
CA LYS A 71 0.36 12.25 3.84
C LYS A 71 0.72 10.85 3.32
N SER A 72 1.97 10.44 3.57
CA SER A 72 2.45 9.08 3.27
C SER A 72 1.77 8.06 4.17
N MET A 73 1.74 6.79 3.74
CA MET A 73 1.17 5.70 4.56
C MET A 73 1.85 5.56 5.93
N ILE A 74 3.15 5.85 6.02
CA ILE A 74 3.90 5.82 7.29
C ILE A 74 3.44 6.97 8.18
N GLN A 75 3.29 8.18 7.64
CA GLN A 75 2.77 9.33 8.41
C GLN A 75 1.34 9.09 8.92
N ARG A 76 0.49 8.42 8.13
CA ARG A 76 -0.85 8.03 8.57
C ARG A 76 -0.80 6.99 9.70
N TYR A 77 0.20 6.11 9.67
CA TYR A 77 0.43 5.16 10.74
C TYR A 77 0.95 5.85 12.01
N GLU A 78 1.75 6.91 11.91
CA GLU A 78 2.16 7.74 13.06
C GLU A 78 0.96 8.48 13.69
N GLU A 79 -0.01 8.92 12.87
CA GLU A 79 -1.25 9.59 13.30
C GLU A 79 -2.38 8.63 13.73
N ARG A 80 -2.09 7.33 13.88
CA ARG A 80 -3.12 6.33 14.21
C ARG A 80 -3.76 6.59 15.58
N PRO A 81 -5.05 6.25 15.76
CA PRO A 81 -5.72 6.36 17.06
C PRO A 81 -5.11 5.39 18.08
N SER A 82 -5.26 5.72 19.37
CA SER A 82 -4.65 4.93 20.46
C SER A 82 -5.07 3.46 20.51
N GLU A 83 -6.24 3.13 19.97
CA GLU A 83 -6.74 1.75 19.82
C GLU A 83 -5.85 0.87 18.92
N LEU A 84 -5.04 1.47 18.04
CA LEU A 84 -4.16 0.78 17.09
C LEU A 84 -2.66 0.97 17.42
N GLU A 85 -2.32 1.46 18.60
CA GLU A 85 -0.91 1.71 18.98
C GLU A 85 -0.05 0.44 18.96
N ASP A 86 -0.62 -0.70 19.33
CA ASP A 86 0.09 -1.99 19.39
C ASP A 86 0.28 -2.66 18.03
N LYS A 87 -0.37 -2.15 16.97
CA LYS A 87 -0.27 -2.73 15.62
C LYS A 87 1.02 -2.30 14.95
N TRP A 88 1.62 -3.24 14.22
CA TRP A 88 2.83 -3.00 13.45
C TRP A 88 2.49 -2.28 12.14
N LEU A 89 3.48 -1.68 11.49
CA LEU A 89 3.27 -0.99 10.22
C LEU A 89 2.74 -1.96 9.15
N ALA A 90 3.33 -3.16 9.05
CA ALA A 90 2.87 -4.18 8.12
C ALA A 90 1.41 -4.58 8.39
N ASP A 91 1.05 -4.89 9.64
CA ASP A 91 -0.34 -5.21 10.00
C ASP A 91 -1.30 -4.06 9.69
N PHE A 92 -0.89 -2.82 9.98
CA PHE A 92 -1.70 -1.64 9.74
C PHE A 92 -2.02 -1.48 8.25
N VAL A 93 -0.99 -1.54 7.40
CA VAL A 93 -1.14 -1.41 5.94
C VAL A 93 -1.92 -2.58 5.34
N ALA A 94 -1.77 -3.79 5.88
CA ALA A 94 -2.49 -4.97 5.41
C ALA A 94 -3.99 -4.86 5.71
N TRP A 95 -4.35 -4.47 6.93
CA TRP A 95 -5.72 -4.63 7.43
C TRP A 95 -6.54 -3.34 7.48
N TYR A 96 -5.91 -2.16 7.47
CA TYR A 96 -6.61 -0.91 7.70
C TYR A 96 -6.57 0.00 6.49
N THR A 97 -7.67 0.72 6.28
CA THR A 97 -7.78 1.73 5.24
C THR A 97 -8.27 3.03 5.87
N PRO A 98 -7.59 4.17 5.61
CA PRO A 98 -8.03 5.45 6.11
C PRO A 98 -9.36 5.85 5.48
N VAL A 99 -10.26 6.37 6.30
CA VAL A 99 -11.60 6.81 5.89
C VAL A 99 -11.63 8.34 5.92
N THR A 100 -12.21 8.95 4.90
CA THR A 100 -12.48 10.40 4.91
C THR A 100 -13.70 10.71 5.78
N LYS A 101 -13.88 11.99 6.15
CA LYS A 101 -15.07 12.47 6.90
C LYS A 101 -16.42 12.09 6.26
N LYS A 102 -16.42 11.77 4.95
CA LYS A 102 -17.59 11.31 4.19
C LYS A 102 -17.80 9.78 4.21
N GLY A 103 -17.05 9.04 5.03
CA GLY A 103 -17.16 7.57 5.13
C GLY A 103 -16.56 6.81 3.95
N GLN A 104 -15.96 7.50 2.98
CA GLN A 104 -15.37 6.89 1.79
C GLN A 104 -13.88 6.54 2.02
N PRO A 105 -13.40 5.37 1.57
CA PRO A 105 -11.98 5.02 1.60
C PRO A 105 -11.15 6.06 0.84
N LEU A 106 -10.06 6.53 1.44
CA LEU A 106 -9.15 7.44 0.76
C LEU A 106 -8.34 6.65 -0.30
N VAL A 107 -8.84 6.60 -1.54
CA VAL A 107 -8.10 6.08 -2.70
C VAL A 107 -6.80 6.87 -2.85
N THR A 108 -5.68 6.29 -2.42
CA THR A 108 -4.35 6.93 -2.43
C THR A 108 -3.47 6.43 -3.57
N GLU A 109 -3.86 5.36 -4.26
CA GLU A 109 -3.11 4.89 -5.42
C GLU A 109 -3.85 5.34 -6.68
N VAL A 110 -3.38 6.47 -7.23
CA VAL A 110 -3.75 6.88 -8.58
C VAL A 110 -2.96 5.97 -9.50
N ASN A 111 -3.61 4.96 -10.07
CA ASN A 111 -3.15 4.43 -11.34
C ASN A 111 -3.29 5.59 -12.34
N ASP A 112 -2.17 6.19 -12.75
CA ASP A 112 -2.09 7.33 -13.67
C ASP A 112 -2.61 7.02 -15.10
N ASP A 113 -3.26 5.87 -15.30
CA ASP A 113 -3.83 5.46 -16.59
C ASP A 113 -5.36 5.62 -16.70
N ALA A 114 -6.04 6.04 -15.63
CA ALA A 114 -7.46 6.38 -15.70
C ALA A 114 -7.65 7.87 -16.04
N SER A 115 -7.70 8.14 -17.35
CA SER A 115 -8.20 9.42 -17.88
C SER A 115 -9.57 9.72 -17.26
N GLY A 116 -9.73 10.91 -16.67
CA GLY A 116 -11.00 11.38 -16.16
C GLY A 116 -12.07 11.39 -17.26
N ASP A 117 -13.10 10.58 -17.04
CA ASP A 117 -14.48 10.80 -17.42
C ASP A 117 -15.29 10.28 -16.22
N ASP A 118 -16.30 11.05 -15.78
CA ASP A 118 -17.22 10.70 -14.70
C ASP A 118 -17.84 9.31 -14.92
N GLU A 119 -17.31 8.31 -14.25
CA GLU A 119 -17.93 6.99 -14.08
C GLU A 119 -17.89 6.67 -12.57
N PRO A 120 -19.04 6.32 -11.96
CA PRO A 120 -19.07 5.95 -10.55
C PRO A 120 -18.17 4.72 -10.34
N ALA A 121 -17.43 4.73 -9.23
CA ALA A 121 -16.59 3.62 -8.81
C ALA A 121 -17.36 2.29 -8.94
N PRO A 122 -16.71 1.18 -9.36
CA PRO A 122 -17.40 -0.09 -9.50
C PRO A 122 -18.05 -0.47 -8.17
N ASP A 123 -19.38 -0.52 -8.19
CA ASP A 123 -20.19 -1.13 -7.16
C ASP A 123 -19.71 -2.57 -6.93
N ASN A 124 -19.62 -2.93 -5.65
CA ASN A 124 -19.44 -4.29 -5.12
C ASN A 124 -18.00 -4.84 -5.05
N VAL A 125 -17.26 -4.40 -4.04
CA VAL A 125 -16.82 -5.37 -3.01
C VAL A 125 -17.77 -5.23 -1.82
N PRO A 126 -18.50 -6.28 -1.40
CA PRO A 126 -19.29 -6.24 -0.17
C PRO A 126 -18.38 -5.87 1.00
N TYR A 127 -18.45 -4.62 1.43
CA TYR A 127 -17.84 -4.22 2.68
C TYR A 127 -18.83 -4.63 3.77
N GLU A 128 -18.60 -5.78 4.38
CA GLU A 128 -19.30 -6.08 5.62
C GLU A 128 -18.87 -5.04 6.67
N SER A 129 -19.86 -4.47 7.37
CA SER A 129 -19.70 -3.44 8.39
C SER A 129 -18.83 -3.92 9.55
N THR A 130 -17.51 -3.86 9.40
CA THR A 130 -16.59 -4.02 10.52
C THR A 130 -16.50 -2.70 11.28
N SER A 131 -16.58 -2.77 12.60
CA SER A 131 -16.45 -1.67 13.57
C SER A 131 -15.54 -0.53 13.11
N THR A 132 -16.08 0.68 13.00
CA THR A 132 -15.29 1.91 12.85
C THR A 132 -14.49 2.12 14.14
N ILE A 133 -13.21 1.82 14.10
CA ILE A 133 -12.25 2.05 15.19
C ILE A 133 -11.83 3.52 15.09
N GLY A 134 -12.30 4.34 16.03
CA GLY A 134 -12.05 5.77 16.15
C GLY A 134 -12.01 6.56 14.85
N SER A 135 -13.16 6.82 14.19
CA SER A 135 -13.42 7.77 13.07
C SER A 135 -12.45 7.90 11.87
N ALA A 136 -11.26 7.31 11.89
CA ALA A 136 -10.16 7.62 10.97
C ALA A 136 -9.71 6.40 10.16
N CYS A 137 -9.88 5.17 10.68
CA CYS A 137 -9.45 3.94 10.02
C CYS A 137 -10.55 2.87 10.04
N ARG A 138 -10.73 2.18 8.91
CA ARG A 138 -11.64 1.03 8.79
C ARG A 138 -10.83 -0.24 8.59
N LYS A 139 -11.19 -1.29 9.33
CA LYS A 139 -10.62 -2.64 9.17
C LYS A 139 -11.19 -3.32 7.91
N ARG A 140 -10.40 -4.12 7.23
CA ARG A 140 -10.80 -4.92 6.05
C ARG A 140 -11.24 -6.32 6.45
N SER A 141 -12.03 -6.96 5.59
CA SER A 141 -12.38 -8.37 5.70
C SER A 141 -11.22 -9.31 5.30
N ALA A 142 -10.44 -8.91 4.28
CA ALA A 142 -9.25 -9.63 3.83
C ALA A 142 -8.02 -8.69 3.79
N PRO A 143 -6.81 -9.17 4.16
CA PRO A 143 -5.61 -8.37 4.19
C PRO A 143 -5.11 -8.03 2.78
N ARG A 144 -4.37 -6.93 2.64
CA ARG A 144 -3.60 -6.63 1.43
C ARG A 144 -2.33 -7.47 1.37
N VAL A 145 -1.91 -7.80 0.14
CA VAL A 145 -0.56 -8.30 -0.09
C VAL A 145 0.40 -7.13 -0.02
N ILE A 146 1.35 -7.19 0.92
CA ILE A 146 2.32 -6.13 1.11
C ILE A 146 3.57 -6.42 0.28
N ARG A 147 4.05 -5.39 -0.41
CA ARG A 147 5.37 -5.38 -1.05
C ARG A 147 6.21 -4.24 -0.45
N TYR A 148 7.52 -4.40 -0.47
CA TYR A 148 8.47 -3.41 0.02
C TYR A 148 9.80 -3.55 -0.73
N ARG A 149 10.79 -2.72 -0.44
CA ARG A 149 12.05 -2.67 -1.20
C ARG A 149 12.80 -4.00 -1.15
N GLY A 150 12.96 -4.57 0.05
CA GLY A 150 13.60 -5.87 0.26
C GLY A 150 15.12 -5.80 0.15
N TYR A 151 15.77 -5.07 1.06
CA TYR A 151 17.23 -4.98 1.08
C TYR A 151 17.88 -6.35 1.35
N GLU A 152 19.02 -6.59 0.72
CA GLU A 152 19.80 -7.81 0.94
C GLU A 152 20.44 -7.82 2.32
N LEU A 153 20.70 -9.02 2.86
CA LEU A 153 21.39 -9.23 4.13
C LEU A 153 22.81 -8.61 4.18
N ASN A 154 23.43 -8.42 3.00
CA ASN A 154 24.73 -7.77 2.87
C ASN A 154 24.67 -6.29 3.26
N ASP A 155 23.53 -5.63 3.01
CA ASP A 155 23.27 -4.26 3.43
C ASP A 155 22.63 -4.26 4.81
N VAL A 156 23.44 -4.60 5.82
CA VAL A 156 23.00 -4.79 7.21
C VAL A 156 22.25 -3.57 7.75
N VAL A 157 22.67 -2.36 7.37
CA VAL A 157 22.08 -1.10 7.84
C VAL A 157 20.66 -0.97 7.30
N ASN A 158 20.48 -1.04 5.97
CA ASN A 158 19.16 -0.86 5.38
C ASN A 158 18.25 -2.06 5.65
N TYR A 159 18.79 -3.28 5.69
CA TYR A 159 18.07 -4.49 6.06
C TYR A 159 17.49 -4.37 7.47
N LYS A 160 18.32 -4.12 8.49
CA LYS A 160 17.83 -4.03 9.88
C LYS A 160 16.84 -2.88 10.05
N ARG A 161 17.08 -1.74 9.40
CA ARG A 161 16.16 -0.59 9.39
C ARG A 161 14.80 -0.96 8.80
N GLU A 162 14.79 -1.50 7.59
CA GLU A 162 13.56 -1.90 6.89
C GLU A 162 12.74 -2.90 7.72
N ILE A 163 13.41 -3.92 8.25
CA ILE A 163 12.76 -4.96 9.05
C ILE A 163 12.17 -4.38 10.34
N ILE A 164 12.89 -3.50 11.03
CA ILE A 164 12.38 -2.81 12.22
C ILE A 164 11.21 -1.89 11.88
N THR A 165 11.28 -1.15 10.78
CA THR A 165 10.19 -0.28 10.35
C THR A 165 8.92 -1.08 10.03
N LEU A 166 9.03 -2.30 9.47
CA LEU A 166 7.87 -3.11 9.12
C LEU A 166 7.28 -3.88 10.32
N TYR A 167 8.14 -4.48 11.13
CA TYR A 167 7.79 -5.51 12.12
C TYR A 167 7.99 -5.04 13.55
N LEU A 168 7.85 -3.74 13.79
CA LEU A 168 7.83 -3.17 15.13
C LEU A 168 6.77 -2.09 15.26
N PRO A 169 6.02 -2.02 16.38
CA PRO A 169 5.19 -0.87 16.66
C PRO A 169 6.07 0.32 17.05
N PHE A 170 5.81 1.47 16.43
CA PHE A 170 6.46 2.76 16.73
C PHE A 170 5.45 3.90 16.54
N LYS A 171 5.59 5.02 17.24
CA LYS A 171 4.76 6.23 17.03
C LYS A 171 5.46 7.24 16.12
N ASN A 172 6.78 7.35 16.21
CA ASN A 172 7.54 8.25 15.35
C ASN A 172 8.81 7.57 14.83
N GLU A 173 8.92 7.44 13.51
CA GLU A 173 10.06 6.76 12.89
C GLU A 173 11.37 7.48 13.16
N ALA A 174 11.38 8.81 13.07
CA ALA A 174 12.61 9.60 13.23
C ALA A 174 13.19 9.48 14.64
N VAL A 175 12.32 9.45 15.66
CA VAL A 175 12.74 9.42 17.07
C VAL A 175 12.98 7.99 17.58
N GLU A 176 12.10 7.03 17.26
CA GLU A 176 12.18 5.70 17.87
C GLU A 176 13.04 4.71 17.06
N ILE A 177 13.08 4.87 15.75
CA ILE A 177 13.80 3.95 14.85
C ILE A 177 15.15 4.56 14.47
N LEU A 178 15.15 5.77 13.91
CA LEU A 178 16.33 6.34 13.27
C LEU A 178 17.28 7.03 14.25
N ASP A 179 16.79 7.60 15.36
CA ASP A 179 17.63 8.31 16.32
C ASP A 179 18.76 7.42 16.84
N ARG A 180 19.99 7.92 16.72
CA ARG A 180 21.24 7.24 17.13
C ARG A 180 21.37 5.80 16.61
N ASN A 181 20.81 5.51 15.43
CA ASN A 181 20.75 4.15 14.87
C ASN A 181 20.10 3.13 15.82
N GLY A 182 19.04 3.55 16.53
CA GLY A 182 18.30 2.72 17.49
C GLY A 182 17.86 1.39 16.91
N PHE A 183 17.49 1.36 15.62
CA PHE A 183 17.10 0.16 14.89
C PHE A 183 18.11 -1.01 15.00
N LEU A 184 19.42 -0.74 15.06
CA LEU A 184 20.44 -1.80 15.20
C LEU A 184 20.28 -2.56 16.50
N ARG A 185 20.23 -1.83 17.63
CA ARG A 185 20.07 -2.42 18.97
C ARG A 185 18.71 -3.08 19.13
N MET A 186 17.69 -2.50 18.52
CA MET A 186 16.30 -2.94 18.62
C MET A 186 16.06 -4.22 17.82
N TYR A 187 16.76 -4.39 16.69
CA TYR A 187 16.78 -5.63 15.92
C TYR A 187 17.41 -6.76 16.73
N ASP A 188 18.64 -6.57 17.22
CA ASP A 188 19.38 -7.64 17.91
C ASP A 188 18.64 -8.15 19.17
N LYS A 189 17.87 -7.28 19.83
CA LYS A 189 17.08 -7.64 21.02
C LYS A 189 15.81 -8.43 20.73
N ARG A 190 15.21 -8.29 19.55
CA ARG A 190 13.87 -8.85 19.22
C ARG A 190 13.85 -9.61 17.90
N GLU A 191 15.00 -10.03 17.43
CA GLU A 191 15.15 -10.74 16.15
C GLU A 191 14.20 -11.94 16.05
N ALA A 192 14.09 -12.76 17.10
CA ALA A 192 13.22 -13.94 17.11
C ALA A 192 11.73 -13.60 16.92
N GLU A 193 11.25 -12.53 17.56
CA GLU A 193 9.85 -12.07 17.45
C GLU A 193 9.55 -11.56 16.04
N ILE A 194 10.44 -10.73 15.52
CA ILE A 194 10.39 -10.16 14.18
C ILE A 194 10.35 -11.27 13.12
N MET A 195 11.23 -12.26 13.23
CA MET A 195 11.33 -13.35 12.25
C MET A 195 10.08 -14.25 12.28
N THR A 196 9.51 -14.49 13.45
CA THR A 196 8.27 -15.27 13.58
C THR A 196 7.11 -14.61 12.84
N LYS A 197 6.99 -13.30 13.00
CA LYS A 197 5.92 -12.53 12.37
C LYS A 197 6.13 -12.27 10.91
N ARG A 198 7.37 -12.05 10.48
CA ARG A 198 7.74 -12.00 9.07
C ARG A 198 7.29 -13.28 8.33
N LYS A 199 7.43 -14.44 8.98
CA LYS A 199 6.96 -15.72 8.44
C LYS A 199 5.44 -15.78 8.23
N GLU A 200 4.64 -14.96 8.93
CA GLU A 200 3.18 -14.87 8.70
C GLU A 200 2.86 -14.20 7.36
N PHE A 201 3.69 -13.25 6.92
CA PHE A 201 3.53 -12.52 5.66
C PHE A 201 4.26 -13.17 4.48
N GLU A 202 5.35 -13.89 4.76
CA GLU A 202 5.99 -14.79 3.81
C GLU A 202 5.14 -16.07 3.73
N SER A 203 4.02 -15.99 3.02
CA SER A 203 3.21 -17.16 2.71
C SER A 203 4.12 -18.23 2.11
N ASN A 204 4.25 -19.35 2.81
CA ASN A 204 4.90 -20.57 2.34
C ASN A 204 4.17 -21.02 1.08
N ILE A 205 4.56 -20.49 -0.08
CA ILE A 205 4.44 -21.24 -1.31
C ILE A 205 5.39 -22.41 -1.07
N ASP A 206 4.84 -23.53 -0.62
CA ASP A 206 5.57 -24.77 -0.57
C ASP A 206 5.75 -25.21 -2.02
N ILE A 207 6.74 -24.59 -2.68
CA ILE A 207 7.05 -24.80 -4.09
C ILE A 207 7.28 -26.30 -4.31
N ALA A 208 7.85 -27.00 -3.33
CA ALA A 208 8.03 -28.44 -3.37
C ALA A 208 6.69 -29.18 -3.45
N LYS A 209 5.71 -28.80 -2.63
CA LYS A 209 4.36 -29.40 -2.65
C LYS A 209 3.61 -29.12 -3.96
N ILE A 210 3.69 -27.90 -4.50
CA ILE A 210 3.09 -27.54 -5.79
C ILE A 210 3.74 -28.29 -6.94
N LEU A 211 5.07 -28.41 -6.93
CA LEU A 211 5.81 -29.18 -7.93
C LEU A 211 5.49 -30.69 -7.87
N ASP A 212 5.28 -31.24 -6.68
CA ASP A 212 4.88 -32.64 -6.50
C ASP A 212 3.44 -32.91 -6.95
N GLU A 213 2.53 -31.94 -6.81
CA GLU A 213 1.17 -32.02 -7.37
C GLU A 213 1.19 -31.96 -8.90
N LEU A 214 2.05 -31.11 -9.50
CA LEU A 214 2.21 -31.03 -10.95
C LEU A 214 2.87 -32.26 -11.57
N LYS A 215 3.73 -32.99 -10.84
CA LYS A 215 4.31 -34.27 -11.31
C LYS A 215 3.33 -35.44 -11.30
N LYS A 216 2.18 -35.29 -10.62
CA LYS A 216 1.12 -36.32 -10.54
C LYS A 216 0.06 -36.18 -11.65
N ILE A 217 0.13 -35.11 -12.45
CA ILE A 217 -0.68 -34.87 -13.64
C ILE A 217 0.11 -35.36 -14.86
#